data_AF-A0A9D2D344-F1
#
_entry.id   AF-A0A9D2D344-F1
#
_cell.length_a   1.000
_cell.length_b   1.000
_cell.length_c   1.000
_cell.angle_alpha   90.00
_cell.angle_beta   90.00
_cell.angle_gamma   90.00
#
_symmetry.space_group_name_H-M   'P 1'
#
loop_
_entity.id
_entity.type
_entity.pdbx_description
1 polymer ?
#
loop_
_entity_poly.entity_id
_entity_poly.type
_entity_poly.pdbx_seq_one_letter_code
_entity_poly.pdbx_strand_id
1 'polypeptide(L)'
;MKKRLKQMDPGVIENALAVFLGIFVMSALFFLMLSVISGIQMKNRIDQTARRAVLLMETYGYLDEYSKSDLTVELEESGVTDPKIRTLGYDKEGNWGEVNKSAPAAYGEKIEVEITGKVDIRFLKTQVRILRTSTSKS
;
A
#
# COMPACT_ATOMS: atom_id res chain seq x y z
N MET A 1 20.16 -36.31 -51.25
CA MET A 1 20.29 -34.88 -50.88
C MET A 1 20.69 -34.76 -49.41
N LYS A 2 22.00 -34.73 -49.11
CA LYS A 2 22.51 -34.40 -47.76
C LYS A 2 22.34 -32.88 -47.58
N LYS A 3 21.33 -32.45 -46.82
CA LYS A 3 21.18 -31.06 -46.39
C LYS A 3 22.43 -30.68 -45.60
N ARG A 4 23.28 -29.82 -46.18
CA ARG A 4 24.35 -29.14 -45.46
C ARG A 4 23.67 -28.31 -44.37
N LEU A 5 23.72 -28.78 -43.13
CA LEU A 5 23.54 -27.91 -41.97
C LEU A 5 24.62 -26.85 -42.11
N LYS A 6 24.20 -25.66 -42.54
CA LYS A 6 25.04 -24.47 -42.67
C LYS A 6 25.64 -24.25 -41.28
N GLN A 7 26.91 -24.60 -41.11
CA GLN A 7 27.64 -24.31 -39.88
C GLN A 7 27.61 -22.78 -39.77
N MET A 8 26.85 -22.29 -38.79
CA MET A 8 26.84 -20.87 -38.46
C MET A 8 28.26 -20.52 -38.01
N ASP A 9 28.83 -19.46 -38.58
CA ASP A 9 30.16 -19.01 -38.19
C ASP A 9 30.21 -18.83 -36.67
N PRO A 10 31.23 -19.35 -35.98
CA PRO A 10 31.32 -19.30 -34.52
C PRO A 10 31.19 -17.86 -33.99
N GLY A 11 31.68 -16.85 -34.72
CA GLY A 11 31.51 -15.44 -34.36
C GLY A 11 30.07 -14.91 -34.42
N VAL A 12 29.19 -15.52 -35.23
CA VAL A 12 27.75 -15.18 -35.25
C VAL A 12 27.04 -15.81 -34.06
N ILE A 13 27.43 -17.02 -33.66
CA ILE A 13 26.88 -17.71 -32.49
C ILE A 13 27.31 -16.99 -31.21
N GLU A 14 28.57 -16.55 -31.13
CA GLU A 14 29.13 -15.84 -29.98
C GLU A 14 28.48 -14.46 -29.80
N ASN A 15 28.29 -13.71 -30.89
CA ASN A 15 27.55 -12.45 -30.86
C ASN A 15 26.06 -12.65 -30.52
N ALA A 16 25.41 -13.69 -31.04
CA ALA A 16 24.03 -14.00 -30.69
C ALA A 16 23.90 -14.32 -29.19
N LEU A 17 24.82 -15.11 -28.63
CA LEU A 17 24.84 -15.47 -27.22
C LEU A 17 25.09 -14.26 -26.32
N ALA A 18 25.98 -13.35 -26.72
CA ALA A 18 26.20 -12.08 -26.02
C ALA A 18 24.95 -11.19 -26.01
N VAL A 19 24.23 -11.10 -27.13
CA VAL A 19 22.95 -10.36 -27.21
C VAL A 19 21.88 -11.00 -26.32
N PHE A 20 21.76 -12.34 -26.31
CA PHE A 20 20.84 -13.04 -25.42
C PHE A 20 21.16 -12.82 -23.94
N LEU A 21 22.44 -12.88 -23.57
CA LEU A 21 22.87 -12.58 -22.21
C LEU A 21 22.57 -11.12 -21.83
N GLY A 22 22.79 -10.17 -22.74
CA GLY A 22 22.45 -8.77 -22.55
C GLY A 22 20.95 -8.54 -22.32
N ILE A 23 20.10 -9.17 -23.14
CA ILE A 23 18.64 -9.14 -22.97
C ILE A 23 18.26 -9.74 -21.62
N PHE A 24 18.83 -10.89 -21.26
CA PHE A 24 18.53 -11.57 -20.00
C PHE A 24 18.87 -10.70 -18.78
N VAL A 25 20.06 -10.09 -18.75
CA VAL A 25 20.47 -9.18 -17.67
C VAL A 25 19.55 -7.96 -17.61
N MET A 26 19.20 -7.36 -18.75
CA MET A 26 18.27 -6.24 -18.79
C MET A 26 16.87 -6.63 -18.31
N SER A 27 16.36 -7.81 -18.69
CA SER A 27 15.08 -8.32 -18.19
C SER A 27 15.10 -8.50 -16.68
N ALA A 28 16.17 -9.07 -16.11
CA ALA A 28 16.31 -9.21 -14.66
C ALA A 28 16.29 -7.86 -13.93
N LEU A 29 17.00 -6.85 -14.47
CA LEU A 29 16.97 -5.48 -13.94
C LEU A 29 15.58 -4.85 -14.04
N PHE A 30 14.86 -5.10 -15.13
CA PHE A 30 13.48 -4.64 -15.30
C PHE A 30 12.55 -5.24 -14.25
N PHE A 31 12.64 -6.54 -13.96
CA PHE A 31 11.86 -7.18 -12.91
C PHE A 31 12.16 -6.60 -11.52
N LEU A 32 13.42 -6.29 -11.23
CA LEU A 32 13.80 -5.60 -9.99
C LEU A 32 13.17 -4.22 -9.89
N MET A 33 13.17 -3.43 -10.98
CA MET A 33 12.50 -2.13 -11.01
C MET A 33 11.00 -2.24 -10.82
N LEU A 34 10.32 -3.18 -11.49
CA LEU A 34 8.89 -3.41 -11.31
C LEU A 34 8.54 -3.77 -9.87
N SER A 35 9.38 -4.58 -9.20
CA SER A 35 9.21 -4.92 -7.79
C SER A 35 9.36 -3.70 -6.86
N VAL A 36 10.24 -2.76 -7.16
CA VAL A 36 10.35 -1.51 -6.39
C VAL A 36 9.11 -0.64 -6.62
N ILE A 37 8.65 -0.51 -7.86
CA ILE A 37 7.48 0.29 -8.21
C ILE A 37 6.22 -0.26 -7.54
N SER A 38 6.00 -1.58 -7.53
CA SER A 38 4.84 -2.18 -6.87
C SER A 38 4.83 -1.90 -5.36
N GLY A 39 5.99 -1.97 -4.70
CA GLY A 39 6.13 -1.62 -3.28
C GLY A 39 5.80 -0.15 -3.00
N ILE A 40 6.24 0.77 -3.87
CA ILE A 40 5.91 2.20 -3.76
C ILE A 40 4.41 2.44 -3.97
N GLN A 41 3.81 1.78 -4.97
CA GLN A 41 2.38 1.91 -5.25
C GLN A 41 1.53 1.42 -4.08
N MET A 42 1.86 0.26 -3.50
CA MET A 42 1.19 -0.25 -2.31
C MET A 42 1.24 0.77 -1.18
N LYS A 43 2.43 1.26 -0.82
CA LYS A 43 2.59 2.27 0.23
C LYS A 43 1.72 3.51 -0.03
N ASN A 44 1.75 4.02 -1.26
CA ASN A 44 0.99 5.21 -1.64
C ASN A 44 -0.52 5.00 -1.52
N ARG A 45 -1.04 3.82 -1.90
CA ARG A 45 -2.46 3.50 -1.74
C ARG A 45 -2.87 3.45 -0.28
N ILE A 46 -2.10 2.76 0.57
CA ILE A 46 -2.38 2.70 2.01
C ILE A 46 -2.35 4.11 2.63
N ASP A 47 -1.39 4.95 2.25
CA ASP A 47 -1.31 6.35 2.68
C ASP A 47 -2.51 7.18 2.22
N GLN A 48 -3.03 6.94 1.01
CA GLN A 48 -4.22 7.63 0.48
C GLN A 48 -5.48 7.20 1.23
N THR A 49 -5.67 5.90 1.48
CA THR A 49 -6.78 5.37 2.27
C THR A 49 -6.75 5.92 3.70
N ALA A 50 -5.57 6.00 4.33
CA ALA A 50 -5.40 6.63 5.64
C ALA A 50 -5.79 8.12 5.64
N ARG A 51 -5.40 8.87 4.60
CA ARG A 51 -5.82 10.28 4.46
C ARG A 51 -7.32 10.41 4.29
N ARG A 52 -7.95 9.54 3.49
CA ARG A 52 -9.40 9.53 3.28
C ARG A 52 -10.15 9.27 4.59
N ALA A 53 -9.67 8.31 5.37
CA ALA A 53 -10.22 8.03 6.70
C ALA A 53 -10.14 9.26 7.63
N VAL A 54 -9.00 9.95 7.64
CA VAL A 54 -8.85 11.18 8.43
C VAL A 54 -9.79 12.28 7.93
N LEU A 55 -9.93 12.50 6.63
CA LEU A 55 -10.84 13.52 6.08
C LEU A 55 -12.30 13.26 6.47
N LEU A 56 -12.72 12.00 6.49
CA LEU A 56 -14.04 11.61 6.98
C LEU A 56 -14.19 11.92 8.47
N MET A 57 -13.18 11.57 9.28
CA MET A 57 -13.16 11.91 10.70
C MET A 57 -13.05 13.41 10.96
N GLU A 58 -12.40 14.17 10.08
CA GLU A 58 -12.38 15.62 10.15
C GLU A 58 -13.80 16.13 10.03
N THR A 59 -14.60 15.60 9.10
CA THR A 59 -15.96 16.08 8.82
C THR A 59 -16.98 15.65 9.88
N TYR A 60 -16.91 14.39 10.34
CA TYR A 60 -17.93 13.82 11.22
C TYR A 60 -17.50 13.66 12.67
N GLY A 61 -16.21 13.78 12.98
CA GLY A 61 -15.63 13.45 14.29
C GLY A 61 -15.51 11.95 14.57
N TYR A 62 -15.99 11.09 13.67
CA TYR A 62 -15.90 9.64 13.77
C TYR A 62 -15.88 9.01 12.37
N LEU A 63 -15.71 7.69 12.33
CA LEU A 63 -15.82 6.89 11.11
C LEU A 63 -17.00 5.94 11.28
N ASP A 64 -18.00 6.03 10.41
CA ASP A 64 -19.14 5.13 10.43
C ASP A 64 -18.76 3.71 9.97
N GLU A 65 -19.60 2.72 10.27
CA GLU A 65 -19.32 1.32 9.94
C GLU A 65 -19.20 1.06 8.44
N TYR A 66 -19.98 1.77 7.62
CA TYR A 66 -19.93 1.62 6.17
C TYR A 66 -18.62 2.17 5.61
N SER A 67 -18.24 3.40 5.98
CA SER A 67 -16.94 3.98 5.64
C SER A 67 -15.77 3.11 6.12
N LYS A 68 -15.87 2.55 7.33
CA LYS A 68 -14.85 1.64 7.88
C LYS A 68 -14.74 0.36 7.03
N SER A 69 -15.86 -0.22 6.62
CA SER A 69 -15.89 -1.37 5.72
C SER A 69 -15.27 -1.06 4.36
N ASP A 70 -15.68 0.04 3.73
CA ASP A 70 -15.15 0.47 2.42
C ASP A 70 -13.63 0.70 2.48
N LEU A 71 -13.13 1.38 3.51
CA LEU A 71 -11.69 1.59 3.70
C LEU A 71 -10.95 0.28 3.99
N THR A 72 -11.59 -0.68 4.67
CA THR A 72 -11.01 -2.01 4.92
C THR A 72 -10.83 -2.76 3.60
N VAL A 73 -11.83 -2.73 2.71
CA VAL A 73 -11.75 -3.32 1.37
C VAL A 73 -10.65 -2.67 0.55
N GLU A 74 -10.55 -1.33 0.55
CA GLU A 74 -9.46 -0.62 -0.16
C GLU A 74 -8.06 -1.03 0.34
N LEU A 75 -7.90 -1.28 1.64
CA LEU A 75 -6.64 -1.76 2.23
C LEU A 75 -6.32 -3.19 1.76
N GLU A 76 -7.31 -4.07 1.71
CA GLU A 76 -7.16 -5.43 1.20
C GLU A 76 -6.77 -5.45 -0.27
N GLU A 77 -7.44 -4.64 -1.11
CA GLU A 77 -7.09 -4.47 -2.53
C GLU A 77 -5.70 -3.85 -2.73
N SER A 78 -5.22 -3.09 -1.75
CA SER A 78 -3.87 -2.52 -1.74
C SER A 78 -2.79 -3.54 -1.34
N GLY A 79 -3.16 -4.73 -0.88
CA GLY A 79 -2.25 -5.79 -0.46
C GLY A 79 -2.02 -5.88 1.04
N VAL A 80 -2.84 -5.21 1.86
CA VAL A 80 -2.83 -5.36 3.32
C VAL A 80 -3.74 -6.53 3.72
N THR A 81 -3.19 -7.49 4.43
CA THR A 81 -3.94 -8.63 5.00
C THR A 81 -4.26 -8.37 6.48
N ASP A 82 -5.44 -8.82 6.92
CA ASP A 82 -6.00 -8.57 8.25
C ASP A 82 -6.03 -7.08 8.66
N PRO A 83 -6.50 -6.14 7.82
CA PRO A 83 -6.51 -4.73 8.19
C PRO A 83 -7.44 -4.45 9.37
N LYS A 84 -6.94 -3.67 10.34
CA LYS A 84 -7.69 -3.16 11.48
C LYS A 84 -7.55 -1.65 11.53
N ILE A 85 -8.69 -0.97 11.49
CA ILE A 85 -8.79 0.48 11.59
C ILE A 85 -9.29 0.84 12.99
N ARG A 86 -8.54 1.67 13.70
CA ARG A 86 -8.92 2.26 14.98
C ARG A 86 -8.96 3.77 14.84
N THR A 87 -9.98 4.38 15.44
CA THR A 87 -10.26 5.80 15.34
C THR A 87 -10.27 6.39 16.72
N LEU A 88 -9.33 7.29 17.01
CA LEU A 88 -9.12 7.88 18.32
C LEU A 88 -9.39 9.38 18.25
N GLY A 89 -9.85 9.96 19.35
CA GLY A 89 -10.05 11.40 19.47
C GLY A 89 -10.38 11.81 20.90
N TYR A 90 -10.39 13.12 21.14
CA TYR A 90 -10.93 13.66 22.39
C TYR A 90 -12.45 13.78 22.28
N ASP A 91 -13.17 13.30 23.30
CA ASP A 91 -14.59 13.57 23.44
C ASP A 91 -14.86 15.01 23.93
N LYS A 92 -16.14 15.37 24.11
CA LYS A 92 -16.55 16.69 24.63
C LYS A 92 -16.15 16.94 26.09
N GLU A 93 -15.78 15.89 26.81
CA GLU A 93 -15.37 15.92 28.21
C GLU A 93 -13.83 16.00 28.35
N GLY A 94 -13.11 15.93 27.23
CA GLY A 94 -11.65 15.98 27.16
C GLY A 94 -10.96 14.62 27.36
N ASN A 95 -11.69 13.50 27.32
CA ASN A 95 -11.11 12.16 27.43
C ASN A 95 -10.61 11.67 26.07
N TRP A 96 -9.37 11.17 26.04
CA TRP A 96 -8.82 10.51 24.86
C TRP A 96 -9.29 9.07 24.77
N GLY A 97 -9.97 8.71 23.68
CA GLY A 97 -10.53 7.37 23.53
C GLY A 97 -10.90 7.01 22.10
N GLU A 98 -11.51 5.84 21.94
CA GLU A 98 -12.05 5.41 20.65
C GLU A 98 -13.35 6.16 20.36
N VAL A 99 -13.40 6.82 19.21
CA VAL A 99 -14.54 7.63 18.80
C VAL A 99 -15.44 6.83 17.87
N ASN A 100 -16.75 7.00 18.06
CA ASN A 100 -17.79 6.32 17.30
C ASN A 100 -19.01 7.24 17.14
N LYS A 101 -20.05 6.76 16.47
CA LYS A 101 -21.27 7.56 16.23
C LYS A 101 -21.95 8.07 17.52
N SER A 102 -21.86 7.31 18.61
CA SER A 102 -22.46 7.67 19.91
C SER A 102 -21.57 8.64 20.71
N ALA A 103 -20.26 8.57 20.53
CA ALA A 103 -19.27 9.43 21.15
C ALA A 103 -18.29 9.95 20.07
N PRO A 104 -18.71 10.94 19.25
CA PRO A 104 -17.84 11.52 18.24
C PRO A 104 -16.76 12.39 18.88
N ALA A 105 -15.65 12.58 18.17
CA ALA A 105 -14.63 13.54 18.56
C ALA A 105 -15.22 14.95 18.69
N ALA A 106 -14.74 15.70 19.68
CA ALA A 106 -15.09 17.09 19.86
C ALA A 106 -14.54 17.95 18.71
N TYR A 107 -15.30 18.99 18.38
CA TYR A 107 -14.93 19.93 17.32
C TYR A 107 -13.64 20.68 17.66
N GLY A 108 -12.75 20.82 16.66
CA GLY A 108 -11.45 21.46 16.82
C GLY A 108 -10.41 20.59 17.53
N GLU A 109 -10.82 19.47 18.11
CA GLU A 109 -9.93 18.59 18.87
C GLU A 109 -9.18 17.60 17.98
N LYS A 110 -8.07 17.10 18.53
CA LYS A 110 -7.21 16.13 17.89
C LYS A 110 -7.97 14.83 17.61
N ILE A 111 -7.82 14.33 16.38
CA ILE A 111 -8.29 13.03 15.91
C ILE A 111 -7.13 12.22 15.35
N GLU A 112 -7.17 10.91 15.53
CA GLU A 112 -6.18 9.98 15.02
C GLU A 112 -6.82 8.77 14.34
N VAL A 113 -6.33 8.43 13.16
CA VAL A 113 -6.61 7.15 12.51
C VAL A 113 -5.37 6.28 12.64
N GLU A 114 -5.55 5.12 13.26
CA GLU A 114 -4.57 4.05 13.35
C GLU A 114 -5.00 2.90 12.44
N ILE A 115 -4.21 2.65 11.39
CA ILE A 115 -4.38 1.50 10.51
C ILE A 115 -3.29 0.50 10.84
N THR A 116 -3.68 -0.72 11.17
CA THR A 116 -2.75 -1.84 11.39
C THR A 116 -3.07 -3.00 10.44
N GLY A 117 -2.06 -3.73 10.01
CA GLY A 117 -2.24 -4.89 9.14
C GLY A 117 -0.91 -5.54 8.77
N LYS A 118 -0.95 -6.61 7.98
CA LYS A 118 0.22 -7.32 7.49
C LYS A 118 0.36 -7.08 5.98
N VAL A 119 1.53 -6.67 5.53
CA VAL A 119 1.82 -6.53 4.09
C VAL A 119 2.89 -7.53 3.67
N ASP A 120 2.78 -8.03 2.45
CA ASP A 120 3.82 -8.86 1.83
C ASP A 120 4.69 -7.98 0.93
N ILE A 121 5.88 -7.60 1.41
CA ILE A 121 6.86 -6.87 0.61
C ILE A 121 7.97 -7.84 0.28
N ARG A 122 8.08 -8.25 -1.00
CA ARG A 122 9.12 -9.17 -1.47
C ARG A 122 9.21 -10.45 -0.63
N PHE A 123 8.07 -11.10 -0.37
CA PHE A 123 7.97 -12.34 0.42
C PHE A 123 8.25 -12.15 1.93
N LEU A 124 8.42 -10.91 2.39
CA LEU A 124 8.53 -10.57 3.81
C LEU A 124 7.19 -10.05 4.31
N LYS A 125 6.59 -10.81 5.24
CA LYS A 125 5.41 -10.36 5.98
C LYS A 125 5.84 -9.36 7.04
N THR A 126 5.48 -8.09 6.88
CA THR A 126 5.73 -7.06 7.90
C THR A 126 4.41 -6.47 8.40
N GLN A 127 4.40 -6.08 9.67
CA GLN A 127 3.29 -5.29 10.21
C GLN A 127 3.46 -3.84 9.75
N VAL A 128 2.36 -3.24 9.32
CA VAL A 128 2.28 -1.81 9.03
C VAL A 128 1.40 -1.17 10.08
N ARG A 129 1.88 -0.06 10.66
CA ARG A 129 1.10 0.81 11.52
C ARG A 129 1.19 2.22 10.94
N ILE A 130 0.06 2.76 10.50
CA ILE A 130 -0.03 4.15 10.04
C ILE A 130 -0.84 4.91 11.07
N LEU A 131 -0.20 5.94 11.63
CA LEU A 131 -0.85 6.93 12.48
C LEU A 131 -0.99 8.21 11.67
N ARG A 132 -2.21 8.72 11.54
CA ARG A 132 -2.46 10.04 10.97
C ARG A 132 -3.25 10.86 11.96
N THR A 133 -2.77 12.07 12.22
CA THR A 133 -3.38 13.00 13.17
C THR A 133 -3.94 14.19 12.41
N SER A 134 -5.13 14.65 12.78
CA SER A 134 -5.68 15.94 12.36
C SER A 134 -6.55 16.54 13.45
N THR A 135 -7.30 17.59 13.13
CA THR A 135 -8.29 18.25 14.00
C THR A 135 -9.68 18.14 13.39
N SER A 136 -10.69 17.75 14.17
CA SER A 136 -12.08 17.70 13.68
C SER A 136 -12.55 19.09 13.24
N LYS A 137 -13.12 19.18 12.05
CA LYS A 137 -13.82 20.36 11.51
C LYS A 137 -15.34 20.11 11.52
N SER A 138 -16.07 21.22 11.55
CA SER A 138 -17.51 21.28 11.77
C SER A 138 -18.25 20.81 10.53
#